data_AF-A0A0F9J649-F1
#
_entry.id   AF-A0A0F9J649-F1
#
_cell.length_a   1.000
_cell.length_b   1.000
_cell.length_c   1.000
_cell.angle_alpha   90.00
_cell.angle_beta   90.00
_cell.angle_gamma   90.00
#
_symmetry.space_group_name_H-M   'P 1'
#
loop_
_entity.id
_entity.type
_entity.pdbx_description
1 polymer ?
#
loop_
_entity_poly.entity_id
_entity_poly.type
_entity_poly.pdbx_seq_one_letter_code
_entity_poly.pdbx_strand_id
1 'polypeptide(L)'
;MPVRLEKTDGKVRVSTPGGVKAKGTTRAKAEAQRRLLQGVEHGFKPTGKRRHNPGHKPGHTPYGSLSDLRQGSPRTLEELRKGR
;
A
#
# COMPACT_ATOMS: atom_id res chain seq x y z
N MET A 1 -10.39 -17.16 19.39
CA MET A 1 -9.19 -17.89 18.96
C MET A 1 -7.94 -17.04 19.27
N PRO A 2 -6.83 -17.65 19.69
CA PRO A 2 -5.65 -16.88 20.09
C PRO A 2 -4.92 -16.33 18.85
N VAL A 3 -4.76 -15.00 18.77
CA VAL A 3 -3.91 -14.33 17.77
C VAL A 3 -2.50 -14.20 18.34
N ARG A 4 -1.51 -14.75 17.62
CA ARG A 4 -0.10 -14.74 18.04
C ARG A 4 0.65 -13.62 17.33
N LEU A 5 1.46 -12.90 18.11
CA LEU A 5 2.40 -11.90 17.63
C LEU A 5 3.81 -12.42 17.87
N GLU A 6 4.57 -12.56 16.79
CA GLU A 6 5.93 -13.10 16.84
C GLU A 6 6.88 -12.03 16.30
N LYS A 7 7.97 -11.74 17.03
CA LYS A 7 9.01 -10.82 16.52
C LYS A 7 9.95 -11.61 15.63
N THR A 8 10.21 -11.11 14.43
CA THR A 8 11.11 -11.73 13.45
C THR A 8 11.93 -10.62 12.81
N ASP A 9 13.26 -10.66 12.92
CA ASP A 9 14.22 -9.76 12.25
C ASP A 9 13.75 -8.30 12.16
N GLY A 10 13.47 -7.68 13.32
CA GLY A 10 13.04 -6.28 13.43
C GLY A 10 11.59 -5.99 13.01
N LYS A 11 10.84 -7.00 12.57
CA LYS A 11 9.43 -6.92 12.18
C LYS A 11 8.57 -7.78 13.12
N VAL A 12 7.26 -7.60 13.03
CA VAL A 12 6.28 -8.39 13.77
C VAL A 12 5.42 -9.18 12.79
N ARG A 13 5.34 -10.49 13.01
CA ARG A 13 4.48 -11.43 12.30
C ARG A 13 3.17 -11.60 13.09
N VAL A 14 2.05 -11.65 12.36
CA VAL A 14 0.71 -11.88 12.94
C VAL A 14 0.19 -13.21 12.41
N SER A 15 -0.10 -14.14 13.32
CA SER A 15 -0.60 -15.48 12.98
C SER A 15 -1.86 -15.84 13.77
N THR A 16 -2.68 -16.65 13.11
CA THR A 16 -3.88 -17.28 13.66
C THR A 16 -3.73 -18.79 13.46
N PRO A 17 -4.44 -19.65 14.22
CA PRO A 17 -4.56 -21.08 13.93
C PRO A 17 -4.87 -21.40 12.47
N GLY A 18 -5.70 -20.59 11.81
CA GLY A 18 -6.01 -20.71 10.37
C GLY A 18 -4.94 -20.14 9.43
N GLY A 19 -3.72 -19.88 9.91
CA GLY A 19 -2.58 -19.45 9.09
C GLY A 19 -2.05 -18.05 9.41
N VAL A 20 -1.07 -17.62 8.60
CA VAL A 20 -0.37 -16.35 8.75
C VAL A 20 -1.15 -15.22 8.08
N LYS A 21 -1.41 -14.13 8.81
CA LYS A 21 -2.12 -12.95 8.28
C LYS A 21 -1.18 -11.83 7.87
N ALA A 22 -0.01 -11.72 8.50
CA ALA A 22 1.06 -10.81 8.09
C ALA A 22 2.43 -11.43 8.38
N LYS A 23 3.33 -11.44 7.38
CA LYS A 23 4.68 -12.01 7.51
C LYS A 23 5.68 -11.04 8.16
N GLY A 24 5.47 -9.74 8.04
CA GLY A 24 6.32 -8.74 8.66
C GLY A 24 5.69 -7.35 8.58
N THR A 25 5.39 -6.77 9.74
CA THR A 25 4.82 -5.44 9.88
C THR A 25 5.45 -4.71 11.08
N THR A 26 5.11 -3.44 11.29
CA THR A 26 5.54 -2.70 12.47
C THR A 26 4.73 -3.15 13.69
N ARG A 27 5.29 -3.01 14.90
CA ARG A 27 4.61 -3.37 16.14
C ARG A 27 3.22 -2.74 16.27
N ALA A 28 3.12 -1.43 15.99
CA ALA A 28 1.85 -0.71 16.06
C ALA A 28 0.80 -1.28 15.09
N LYS A 29 1.20 -1.62 13.86
CA LYS A 29 0.31 -2.23 12.86
C LYS A 29 -0.10 -3.65 13.27
N ALA A 30 0.83 -4.44 13.82
CA ALA A 30 0.53 -5.78 14.31
C ALA A 30 -0.48 -5.78 15.47
N GLU A 31 -0.34 -4.85 16.42
CA GLU A 31 -1.27 -4.71 17.53
C GLU A 31 -2.66 -4.27 17.07
N ALA A 32 -2.75 -3.33 16.11
CA ALA A 32 -4.03 -2.96 15.50
C ALA A 32 -4.68 -4.15 14.79
N GLN A 33 -3.90 -4.91 14.02
CA GLN A 33 -4.38 -6.11 13.33
C GLN A 33 -4.86 -7.19 14.32
N ARG A 34 -4.16 -7.35 15.45
CA ARG A 34 -4.59 -8.24 16.55
C ARG A 34 -5.96 -7.85 17.08
N ARG A 35 -6.17 -6.56 17.40
CA ARG A 35 -7.44 -6.05 17.93
C ARG A 35 -8.58 -6.25 16.94
N LEU A 36 -8.34 -5.99 15.65
CA LEU A 36 -9.33 -6.21 14.61
C LEU A 36 -9.73 -7.69 14.50
N LEU A 37 -8.75 -8.60 14.48
CA LEU A 37 -9.02 -10.03 14.41
C LEU A 37 -9.78 -10.53 15.65
N GLN A 38 -9.41 -10.06 16.84
CA GLN A 38 -10.15 -10.35 18.08
C GLN A 38 -11.59 -9.85 18.02
N GLY A 39 -11.81 -8.61 17.54
CA GLY A 39 -13.16 -8.08 17.38
C GLY A 39 -14.01 -8.96 16.46
N VAL A 40 -13.46 -9.35 15.31
CA VAL A 40 -14.18 -10.20 14.34
C VAL A 40 -14.61 -11.53 14.95
N GLU A 41 -13.78 -12.13 15.81
CA GLU A 41 -14.15 -13.35 16.53
C GLU A 41 -15.31 -13.14 17.50
N HIS A 42 -15.38 -11.98 18.15
CA HIS A 42 -16.47 -11.61 19.06
C HIS A 42 -17.71 -11.09 18.33
N GLY A 43 -17.83 -11.35 17.02
CA GLY A 43 -19.01 -10.98 16.23
C GLY A 43 -18.99 -9.56 15.67
N PHE A 44 -17.87 -8.83 15.79
CA PHE A 44 -17.72 -7.54 15.14
C PHE A 44 -17.74 -7.72 13.61
N LYS A 45 -18.73 -7.13 12.95
CA LYS A 45 -18.83 -7.07 11.49
C LYS A 45 -18.53 -5.64 11.04
N PRO A 46 -17.37 -5.37 10.42
CA PRO A 46 -17.07 -4.02 9.95
C PRO A 46 -18.05 -3.63 8.83
N THR A 47 -18.95 -2.69 9.11
CA THR A 47 -19.88 -2.11 8.14
C THR A 47 -19.27 -0.82 7.60
N GLY A 48 -18.52 -0.92 6.51
CA GLY A 48 -17.92 0.26 5.89
C GLY A 48 -17.57 0.00 4.42
N LYS A 49 -18.01 0.88 3.53
CA LYS A 49 -17.60 0.83 2.12
C LYS A 49 -16.07 1.03 2.07
N ARG A 50 -15.36 0.13 1.38
CA ARG A 50 -13.94 0.32 1.10
C ARG A 50 -13.81 1.64 0.34
N ARG A 51 -12.96 2.56 0.83
CA ARG A 51 -12.65 3.78 0.06
C ARG A 51 -12.03 3.34 -1.25
N HIS A 52 -12.77 3.51 -2.34
CA HIS A 52 -12.22 3.39 -3.69
C HIS A 52 -11.20 4.52 -3.83
N ASN A 53 -9.91 4.21 -3.95
CA ASN A 53 -8.89 5.19 -4.27
C ASN A 53 -8.85 5.30 -5.80
N PRO A 54 -9.45 6.32 -6.44
CA PRO A 54 -9.47 6.44 -7.91
C PRO A 54 -8.10 6.77 -8.52
N GLY A 55 -7.02 6.77 -7.73
CA GLY A 55 -5.75 7.44 -8.05
C GLY A 55 -4.57 6.56 -8.48
N HIS A 56 -4.76 5.29 -8.86
CA HIS A 56 -3.65 4.51 -9.44
C HIS A 56 -4.03 3.98 -10.82
N LYS A 57 -3.93 4.85 -11.83
CA LYS A 57 -3.84 4.40 -13.22
C LYS A 57 -2.42 3.86 -13.42
N PRO A 58 -2.22 2.55 -13.69
CA PRO A 58 -0.90 2.05 -14.05
C PRO A 58 -0.48 2.76 -15.35
N GLY A 59 0.52 3.64 -15.27
CA GLY A 59 1.10 4.32 -16.45
C GLY A 59 1.08 5.84 -16.47
N HIS A 60 0.51 6.54 -15.48
CA HIS A 60 0.65 8.00 -15.39
C HIS A 60 1.87 8.35 -14.54
N THR A 61 3.00 8.59 -15.21
CA THR A 61 4.15 9.22 -14.56
C THR A 61 3.93 10.74 -14.52
N PRO A 62 4.61 11.52 -13.67
CA PRO A 62 4.57 12.98 -13.74
C PRO A 62 5.03 13.55 -15.10
N TYR A 63 5.56 12.71 -15.99
CA TYR A 63 6.01 13.03 -17.35
C TYR A 63 5.01 12.63 -18.46
N GLY A 64 3.77 12.25 -18.10
CA GLY A 64 2.77 11.76 -19.06
C GLY A 64 2.72 10.23 -19.15
N SER A 65 2.02 9.70 -20.16
CA SER A 65 1.93 8.26 -20.42
C SER A 65 3.19 7.77 -21.15
N LEU A 66 3.62 6.53 -20.90
CA LEU A 66 4.75 5.91 -21.62
C LEU A 66 4.56 5.88 -23.15
N SER A 67 3.30 5.94 -23.60
CA SER A 67 2.90 6.10 -25.00
C SER A 67 3.24 7.49 -25.57
N ASP A 68 3.20 8.54 -24.74
CA ASP A 68 3.54 9.92 -25.14
C ASP A 68 5.06 10.09 -25.32
N LEU A 69 5.87 9.35 -24.55
CA LEU A 69 7.34 9.33 -24.67
C LEU A 69 7.84 8.69 -25.98
N ARG A 70 6.98 7.96 -26.71
CA ARG A 70 7.34 7.29 -27.97
C ARG A 70 7.01 8.12 -29.21
N GLN A 71 6.12 9.10 -29.08
CA GLN A 71 5.82 10.07 -30.14
C GLN A 71 6.64 11.33 -29.87
N GLY A 72 7.84 11.38 -30.44
CA GLY A 72 8.80 12.46 -30.21
C GLY A 72 8.18 13.85 -30.34
N SER A 73 8.13 14.59 -29.23
CA SER A 73 7.97 16.04 -29.26
C SER A 73 9.30 16.65 -28.81
N PRO A 74 10.10 17.20 -29.75
CA PRO A 74 11.40 17.76 -29.43
C PRO A 74 11.19 19.16 -28.85
N ARG A 75 11.48 19.35 -27.57
CA ARG A 75 12.02 20.64 -27.12
C ARG A 75 13.50 20.43 -26.90
N THR A 76 14.28 20.87 -27.88
CA THR A 76 15.73 20.86 -27.79
C THR A 76 16.14 21.70 -26.57
N LEU A 77 17.16 21.24 -25.85
CA LEU A 77 17.75 21.88 -24.66
C LEU A 77 18.17 23.34 -24.91
N GLU A 78 18.31 23.73 -26.18
CA GLU A 78 18.59 25.10 -26.66
C GLU A 78 17.44 26.09 -26.39
N GLU A 79 16.16 25.67 -26.52
CA GLU A 79 15.02 26.58 -26.33
C GLU A 79 14.84 27.02 -24.87
N LEU A 80 15.20 26.16 -23.92
CA LEU A 80 15.11 26.44 -22.47
C LEU A 80 16.13 27.47 -21.98
N ARG A 81 17.17 27.77 -22.77
CA ARG A 81 18.26 28.66 -22.34
C ARG A 81 18.07 30.12 -22.79
N LYS A 82 17.18 30.38 -23.74
CA LYS A 82 17.03 31.71 -24.38
C LYS A 82 15.87 32.56 -23.84
N GLY A 83 15.11 32.05 -22.86
CA GLY A 83 13.99 32.77 -22.21
C GLY A 83 14.34 33.35 -20.85
N ARG A 84 15.40 34.15 -20.75
CA ARG A 84 15.60 35.09 -19.63
C ARG A 84 15.27 36.50 -20.08
#